data_AF-A0A060CG39-F1
#
_entry.id   AF-A0A060CG39-F1
#
_cell.length_a   1.000
_cell.length_b   1.000
_cell.length_c   1.000
_cell.angle_alpha   90.00
_cell.angle_beta   90.00
_cell.angle_gamma   90.00
#
_symmetry.space_group_name_H-M   'P 1'
#
loop_
_entity.id
_entity.type
_entity.pdbx_description
1 polymer ?
#
loop_
_entity_poly.entity_id
_entity_poly.type
_entity_poly.pdbx_seq_one_letter_code
_entity_poly.pdbx_strand_id
1 'polypeptide(L)'
;GVTMSKRNQLTINADQSLGKIDRHLYSHFSEHLGRCIYEGIWVGEDSPIPNTDGMRDDVLEALRRMDVPALRWPGGCFADEYHWKDGIGPRESRKRMINTHWGGVVENNHFGTHEFMRLCELLACEPIICGNVGSGTVQEMSEWVEYMTFDGESPMTELRVNNGR
;
A
#
# COMPACT_ATOMS: atom_id res chain seq x y z
N GLY A 1 -28.50 42.40 -24.98
CA GLY A 1 -27.05 42.66 -24.90
C GLY A 1 -26.33 41.35 -25.09
N VAL A 2 -25.43 41.29 -26.06
CA VAL A 2 -24.67 40.06 -26.37
C VAL A 2 -23.60 39.89 -25.30
N THR A 3 -23.67 38.79 -24.54
CA THR A 3 -22.65 38.39 -23.58
C THR A 3 -21.35 38.14 -24.35
N MET A 4 -20.33 38.99 -24.17
CA MET A 4 -19.02 38.73 -24.75
C MET A 4 -18.47 37.43 -24.15
N SER A 5 -18.27 36.44 -25.02
CA SER A 5 -17.49 35.24 -24.68
C SER A 5 -16.08 35.67 -24.32
N LYS A 6 -15.64 35.37 -23.08
CA LYS A 6 -14.24 35.58 -22.67
C LYS A 6 -13.35 34.68 -23.52
N ARG A 7 -12.41 35.29 -24.25
CA ARG A 7 -11.44 34.56 -25.08
C ARG A 7 -10.17 34.31 -24.27
N ASN A 8 -9.84 33.04 -24.05
CA ASN A 8 -8.57 32.65 -23.45
C ASN A 8 -7.49 32.54 -24.55
N GLN A 9 -6.26 32.92 -24.23
CA GLN A 9 -5.10 32.77 -25.10
C GLN A 9 -4.04 31.91 -24.41
N LEU A 10 -3.46 30.95 -25.14
CA LEU A 10 -2.42 30.03 -24.66
C LEU A 10 -1.26 30.02 -25.66
N THR A 11 -0.02 30.04 -25.16
CA THR A 11 1.21 29.86 -25.94
C THR A 11 1.98 28.67 -25.37
N ILE A 12 2.45 27.76 -26.23
CA ILE A 12 3.24 26.58 -25.85
C ILE A 12 4.61 26.67 -26.52
N ASN A 13 5.67 26.75 -25.71
CA ASN A 13 7.05 26.81 -26.19
C ASN A 13 7.67 25.40 -26.13
N ALA A 14 7.55 24.63 -27.22
CA ALA A 14 8.04 23.24 -27.27
C ALA A 14 9.59 23.12 -27.30
N ASP A 15 10.29 24.22 -27.55
CA ASP A 15 11.75 24.36 -27.57
C ASP A 15 12.34 24.70 -26.19
N GLN A 16 11.50 24.97 -25.19
CA GLN A 16 11.91 25.38 -23.84
C GLN A 16 11.51 24.32 -22.81
N SER A 17 12.39 23.36 -22.53
CA SER A 17 12.17 22.39 -21.46
C SER A 17 12.32 23.04 -20.08
N LEU A 18 11.34 22.83 -19.19
CA LEU A 18 11.39 23.26 -17.79
C LEU A 18 11.87 22.16 -16.83
N GLY A 19 12.04 20.93 -17.33
CA GLY A 19 12.38 19.76 -16.52
C GLY A 19 11.58 18.52 -16.93
N LYS A 20 11.77 17.43 -16.17
CA LYS A 20 11.04 16.17 -16.32
C LYS A 20 9.90 16.13 -15.30
N ILE A 21 8.70 15.81 -15.74
CA ILE A 21 7.60 15.46 -14.84
C ILE A 21 7.93 14.08 -14.27
N ASP A 22 8.26 14.02 -12.98
CA ASP A 22 8.58 12.76 -12.32
C ASP A 22 7.35 11.84 -12.29
N ARG A 23 7.52 10.57 -12.62
CA ARG A 23 6.41 9.62 -12.64
C ARG A 23 5.76 9.48 -11.27
N HIS A 24 6.53 9.61 -10.18
CA HIS A 24 6.02 9.47 -8.81
C HIS A 24 5.00 10.55 -8.42
N LEU A 25 4.82 11.62 -9.21
CA LEU A 25 3.69 12.54 -9.05
C LEU A 25 2.33 11.84 -9.23
N TYR A 26 2.31 10.69 -9.92
CA TYR A 26 1.12 9.86 -10.14
C TYR A 26 1.05 8.66 -9.19
N SER A 27 1.78 8.68 -8.06
CA SER A 27 1.72 7.62 -7.05
C SER A 27 0.38 7.56 -6.34
N HIS A 28 0.04 6.39 -5.84
CA HIS A 28 -1.23 6.11 -5.17
C HIS A 28 -1.06 5.88 -3.67
N PHE A 29 -2.20 5.90 -2.97
CA PHE A 29 -2.28 5.72 -1.53
C PHE A 29 -3.40 4.76 -1.16
N SER A 30 -3.09 3.75 -0.33
CA SER A 30 -4.03 2.76 0.19
C SER A 30 -3.91 2.63 1.70
N GLU A 31 -4.97 3.03 2.42
CA GLU A 31 -5.04 2.91 3.88
C GLU A 31 -5.92 1.72 4.28
N HIS A 32 -5.63 1.09 5.41
CA HIS A 32 -6.60 0.24 6.11
C HIS A 32 -7.78 1.10 6.59
N LEU A 33 -8.70 1.37 5.67
CA LEU A 33 -9.82 2.30 5.85
C LEU A 33 -11.02 1.80 5.05
N GLY A 34 -12.12 1.53 5.76
CA GLY A 34 -13.37 1.09 5.15
C GLY A 34 -13.17 -0.13 4.25
N ARG A 35 -13.32 0.06 2.93
CA ARG A 35 -13.20 -1.00 1.92
C ARG A 35 -12.05 -0.75 0.93
N CYS A 36 -11.08 0.09 1.29
CA CYS A 36 -9.91 0.33 0.44
C CYS A 36 -9.08 -0.95 0.29
N ILE A 37 -8.70 -1.57 1.43
CA ILE A 37 -7.98 -2.85 1.44
C ILE A 37 -8.94 -4.02 1.26
N TYR A 38 -9.84 -4.25 2.23
CA TYR A 38 -10.78 -5.37 2.16
C TYR A 38 -11.90 -5.10 1.16
N GLU A 39 -12.20 -6.08 0.32
CA GLU A 39 -13.07 -5.99 -0.87
C GLU A 39 -12.50 -5.14 -2.01
N GLY A 40 -11.87 -4.00 -1.72
CA GLY A 40 -11.29 -3.10 -2.71
C GLY A 40 -10.04 -3.64 -3.39
N ILE A 41 -9.16 -4.32 -2.64
CA ILE A 41 -7.95 -4.95 -3.16
C ILE A 41 -7.94 -6.42 -2.75
N TRP A 42 -7.96 -6.69 -1.45
CA TRP A 42 -7.92 -8.01 -0.86
C TRP A 42 -9.31 -8.60 -0.71
N VAL A 43 -9.55 -9.70 -1.41
CA VAL A 43 -10.78 -10.50 -1.30
C VAL A 43 -10.55 -11.84 -0.60
N GLY A 44 -9.29 -12.26 -0.45
CA GLY A 44 -8.91 -13.56 0.09
C GLY A 44 -8.84 -14.64 -0.99
N GLU A 45 -7.94 -15.61 -0.81
CA GLU A 45 -7.64 -16.65 -1.81
C GLU A 45 -8.86 -17.54 -2.13
N ASP A 46 -9.67 -17.86 -1.12
CA ASP A 46 -10.88 -18.68 -1.26
C ASP A 46 -12.13 -17.89 -1.72
N SER A 47 -11.97 -16.61 -2.09
CA SER A 47 -13.08 -15.78 -2.54
C SER A 47 -13.66 -16.27 -3.87
N PRO A 48 -14.99 -16.21 -4.07
CA PRO A 48 -15.60 -16.47 -5.38
C PRO A 48 -15.29 -15.36 -6.40
N ILE A 49 -14.75 -14.21 -5.97
CA ILE A 49 -14.28 -13.15 -6.85
C ILE A 49 -12.95 -13.60 -7.48
N PRO A 50 -12.81 -13.57 -8.83
CA PRO A 50 -11.55 -13.90 -9.50
C PRO A 50 -10.38 -13.09 -8.93
N ASN A 51 -9.33 -13.80 -8.50
CA ASN A 51 -8.22 -13.20 -7.78
C ASN A 51 -6.91 -13.94 -8.06
N THR A 52 -5.82 -13.20 -7.90
CA THR A 52 -4.44 -13.69 -7.89
C THR A 52 -3.88 -13.47 -6.49
N ASP A 53 -3.47 -14.54 -5.81
CA ASP A 53 -2.93 -14.51 -4.43
C ASP A 53 -3.83 -13.78 -3.42
N GLY A 54 -5.16 -13.78 -3.63
CA GLY A 54 -6.14 -13.08 -2.79
C GLY A 54 -6.43 -11.63 -3.19
N MET A 55 -5.73 -11.07 -4.18
CA MET A 55 -6.00 -9.74 -4.76
C MET A 55 -6.90 -9.86 -5.99
N ARG A 56 -8.01 -9.12 -6.03
CA ARG A 56 -9.00 -9.23 -7.13
C ARG A 56 -8.42 -8.80 -8.49
N ASP A 57 -8.63 -9.63 -9.51
CA ASP A 57 -7.96 -9.49 -10.81
C ASP A 57 -8.39 -8.25 -11.60
N ASP A 58 -9.64 -7.84 -11.45
CA ASP A 58 -10.20 -6.67 -12.13
C ASP A 58 -9.51 -5.36 -11.68
N VAL A 59 -9.21 -5.23 -10.39
CA VAL A 59 -8.46 -4.08 -9.85
C VAL A 59 -6.98 -4.17 -10.19
N LEU A 60 -6.36 -5.36 -10.10
CA LEU A 60 -4.97 -5.55 -10.51
C LEU A 60 -4.74 -5.12 -11.97
N GLU A 61 -5.61 -5.56 -12.87
CA GLU A 61 -5.52 -5.23 -14.30
C GLU A 61 -5.72 -3.73 -14.55
N ALA A 62 -6.69 -3.10 -13.88
CA ALA A 62 -6.91 -1.67 -13.99
C ALA A 62 -5.69 -0.86 -13.52
N LEU A 63 -5.11 -1.21 -12.37
CA LEU A 63 -3.94 -0.53 -11.81
C LEU A 63 -2.68 -0.75 -12.66
N ARG A 64 -2.48 -1.95 -13.24
CA ARG A 64 -1.38 -2.18 -14.21
C ARG A 64 -1.50 -1.30 -15.44
N ARG A 65 -2.71 -1.15 -15.99
CA ARG A 65 -2.94 -0.26 -17.16
C ARG A 65 -2.71 1.21 -16.85
N MET A 66 -2.86 1.62 -15.60
CA MET A 66 -2.57 2.97 -15.15
C MET A 66 -1.07 3.23 -14.96
N ASP A 67 -0.22 2.21 -15.06
CA ASP A 67 1.24 2.29 -14.80
C ASP A 67 1.53 2.97 -13.46
N VAL A 68 0.88 2.48 -12.40
CA VAL A 68 1.04 3.03 -11.05
C VAL A 68 2.51 2.97 -10.64
N PRO A 69 3.16 4.12 -10.38
CA PRO A 69 4.60 4.16 -10.16
C PRO A 69 4.99 3.67 -8.77
N ALA A 70 4.20 4.03 -7.76
CA ALA A 70 4.39 3.66 -6.37
C ALA A 70 3.06 3.64 -5.62
N LEU A 71 3.01 2.87 -4.53
CA LEU A 71 1.84 2.73 -3.66
C LEU A 71 2.25 2.92 -2.20
N ARG A 72 1.55 3.81 -1.49
CA ARG A 72 1.77 4.10 -0.07
C ARG A 72 0.80 3.33 0.83
N TRP A 73 1.29 2.70 1.91
CA TRP A 73 0.55 1.84 2.86
C TRP A 73 1.31 1.76 4.21
N PRO A 74 0.72 1.41 5.39
CA PRO A 74 -0.69 1.08 5.70
C PRO A 74 -1.58 2.29 5.96
N GLY A 75 -0.97 3.47 6.00
CA GLY A 75 -1.59 4.74 5.67
C GLY A 75 -2.09 5.62 6.81
N GLY A 76 -2.05 6.92 6.53
CA GLY A 76 -2.77 7.96 7.26
C GLY A 76 -2.61 7.87 8.78
N CYS A 77 -3.75 7.81 9.46
CA CYS A 77 -3.81 7.68 10.90
C CYS A 77 -3.60 6.22 11.33
N PHE A 78 -4.00 5.25 10.51
CA PHE A 78 -3.83 3.84 10.82
C PHE A 78 -2.36 3.45 11.00
N ALA A 79 -1.45 4.02 10.21
CA ALA A 79 -0.01 3.74 10.28
C ALA A 79 0.61 4.05 11.65
N ASP A 80 0.13 5.08 12.35
CA ASP A 80 0.62 5.45 13.69
C ASP A 80 -0.01 4.62 14.82
N GLU A 81 -0.89 3.66 14.51
CA GLU A 81 -1.41 2.64 15.44
C GLU A 81 -1.07 1.21 14.98
N TYR A 82 -0.43 1.07 13.82
CA TYR A 82 -0.14 -0.23 13.25
C TYR A 82 1.14 -0.80 13.85
N HIS A 83 1.03 -2.02 14.40
CA HIS A 83 2.18 -2.80 14.85
C HIS A 83 2.45 -3.92 13.86
N TRP A 84 3.49 -3.76 13.03
CA TRP A 84 3.67 -4.56 11.81
C TRP A 84 3.74 -6.07 12.04
N LYS A 85 4.22 -6.50 13.22
CA LYS A 85 4.27 -7.92 13.59
C LYS A 85 2.89 -8.56 13.70
N ASP A 86 1.84 -7.77 13.91
CA ASP A 86 0.45 -8.25 13.95
C ASP A 86 -0.05 -8.69 12.56
N GLY A 87 0.58 -8.20 11.48
CA GLY A 87 0.26 -8.50 10.08
C GLY A 87 1.20 -9.50 9.39
N ILE A 88 1.96 -10.31 10.12
CA ILE A 88 2.80 -11.38 9.56
C ILE A 88 2.51 -12.72 10.22
N GLY A 89 3.09 -13.80 9.69
CA GLY A 89 2.81 -15.16 10.16
C GLY A 89 1.51 -15.75 9.62
N PRO A 90 1.13 -16.96 10.10
CA PRO A 90 -0.04 -17.67 9.61
C PRO A 90 -1.30 -16.81 9.75
N ARG A 91 -1.97 -16.54 8.62
CA ARG A 91 -3.03 -15.54 8.50
C ARG A 91 -4.15 -15.70 9.53
N GLU A 92 -4.61 -16.93 9.75
CA GLU A 92 -5.67 -17.27 10.71
C GLU A 92 -5.28 -17.05 12.18
N SER A 93 -3.99 -16.91 12.47
CA SER A 93 -3.46 -16.66 13.82
C SER A 93 -3.07 -15.20 14.07
N ARG A 94 -3.19 -14.33 13.05
CA ARG A 94 -2.84 -12.92 13.15
C ARG A 94 -3.76 -12.21 14.15
N LYS A 95 -3.21 -11.20 14.83
CA LYS A 95 -3.96 -10.48 15.87
C LYS A 95 -5.05 -9.65 15.22
N ARG A 96 -6.19 -9.58 15.90
CA ARG A 96 -7.24 -8.60 15.58
C ARG A 96 -6.92 -7.29 16.31
N MET A 97 -7.13 -6.17 15.64
CA MET A 97 -7.03 -4.84 16.23
C MET A 97 -8.29 -4.04 15.96
N ILE A 98 -8.49 -2.94 16.70
CA ILE A 98 -9.61 -2.02 16.47
C ILE A 98 -9.10 -0.88 15.62
N ASN A 99 -9.73 -0.64 14.48
CA ASN A 99 -9.47 0.53 13.67
C ASN A 99 -10.21 1.73 14.30
N THR A 100 -9.54 2.39 15.24
CA THR A 100 -10.12 3.43 16.11
C THR A 100 -10.61 4.64 15.31
N HIS A 101 -9.82 5.07 14.33
CA HIS A 101 -10.08 6.26 13.52
C HIS A 101 -11.20 6.04 12.48
N TRP A 102 -11.36 4.82 11.98
CA TRP A 102 -12.27 4.52 10.87
C TRP A 102 -13.45 3.63 11.28
N GLY A 103 -14.23 4.13 12.24
CA GLY A 103 -15.52 3.54 12.63
C GLY A 103 -15.43 2.47 13.73
N GLY A 104 -14.26 2.26 14.35
CA GLY A 104 -14.09 1.30 15.44
C GLY A 104 -14.28 -0.15 15.01
N VAL A 105 -14.11 -0.45 13.73
CA VAL A 105 -14.30 -1.79 13.17
C VAL A 105 -13.11 -2.69 13.49
N VAL A 106 -13.35 -4.00 13.53
CA VAL A 106 -12.30 -4.99 13.76
C VAL A 106 -11.49 -5.16 12.47
N GLU A 107 -10.20 -4.88 12.57
CA GLU A 107 -9.17 -5.18 11.59
C GLU A 107 -8.61 -6.58 11.90
N ASN A 108 -8.60 -7.49 10.91
CA ASN A 108 -8.13 -8.87 11.10
C ASN A 108 -6.65 -9.08 10.71
N ASN A 109 -6.00 -8.07 10.13
CA ASN A 109 -4.62 -8.12 9.65
C ASN A 109 -4.34 -9.20 8.61
N HIS A 110 -5.37 -9.66 7.87
CA HIS A 110 -5.20 -10.65 6.82
C HIS A 110 -4.40 -10.12 5.63
N PHE A 111 -4.44 -8.80 5.40
CA PHE A 111 -3.56 -8.09 4.48
C PHE A 111 -2.49 -7.36 5.29
N GLY A 112 -1.26 -7.87 5.26
CA GLY A 112 -0.13 -7.29 5.99
C GLY A 112 1.09 -7.11 5.11
N THR A 113 2.29 -7.19 5.70
CA THR A 113 3.54 -6.88 4.99
C THR A 113 3.73 -7.75 3.76
N HIS A 114 3.50 -9.06 3.86
CA HIS A 114 3.73 -9.98 2.74
C HIS A 114 2.72 -9.74 1.61
N GLU A 115 1.44 -9.58 1.94
CA GLU A 115 0.40 -9.30 0.94
C GLU A 115 0.62 -7.94 0.25
N PHE A 116 1.04 -6.90 0.99
CA PHE A 116 1.33 -5.59 0.42
C PHE A 116 2.55 -5.61 -0.51
N MET A 117 3.64 -6.27 -0.11
CA MET A 117 4.82 -6.41 -0.96
C MET A 117 4.49 -7.23 -2.22
N ARG A 118 3.69 -8.29 -2.07
CA ARG A 118 3.20 -9.08 -3.19
C ARG A 118 2.32 -8.28 -4.15
N LEU A 119 1.46 -7.42 -3.65
CA LEU A 119 0.67 -6.50 -4.48
C LEU A 119 1.58 -5.60 -5.31
N CYS A 120 2.61 -5.01 -4.69
CA CYS A 120 3.55 -4.14 -5.40
C CYS A 120 4.33 -4.90 -6.48
N GLU A 121 4.74 -6.15 -6.22
CA GLU A 121 5.35 -7.03 -7.22
C GLU A 121 4.40 -7.31 -8.39
N LEU A 122 3.14 -7.65 -8.11
CA LEU A 122 2.12 -7.92 -9.13
C LEU A 122 1.83 -6.69 -9.99
N LEU A 123 1.93 -5.48 -9.43
CA LEU A 123 1.72 -4.21 -10.13
C LEU A 123 2.98 -3.66 -10.79
N ALA A 124 4.16 -4.23 -10.49
CA ALA A 124 5.46 -3.66 -10.84
C ALA A 124 5.61 -2.19 -10.40
N CYS A 125 5.09 -1.87 -9.20
CA CYS A 125 5.18 -0.54 -8.59
C CYS A 125 6.09 -0.54 -7.36
N GLU A 126 6.62 0.63 -7.00
CA GLU A 126 7.46 0.77 -5.81
C GLU A 126 6.61 0.78 -4.52
N PRO A 127 6.98 0.01 -3.49
CA PRO A 127 6.33 0.08 -2.19
C PRO A 127 6.81 1.31 -1.39
N ILE A 128 5.86 2.07 -0.84
CA ILE A 128 6.14 3.15 0.12
C ILE A 128 5.52 2.77 1.48
N ILE A 129 6.36 2.36 2.43
CA ILE A 129 5.94 1.96 3.76
C ILE A 129 5.86 3.17 4.71
N CYS A 130 4.76 3.29 5.43
CA CYS A 130 4.59 4.25 6.51
C CYS A 130 4.85 3.56 7.87
N GLY A 131 5.97 3.89 8.49
CA GLY A 131 6.30 3.38 9.82
C GLY A 131 5.53 4.10 10.93
N ASN A 132 5.25 3.38 12.01
CA ASN A 132 4.61 3.91 13.21
C ASN A 132 5.61 4.68 14.07
N VAL A 133 5.41 6.00 14.22
CA VAL A 133 6.18 6.84 15.16
C VAL A 133 5.33 7.25 16.36
N GLY A 134 4.02 7.45 16.15
CA GLY A 134 3.11 7.95 17.19
C GLY A 134 2.96 7.03 18.38
N SER A 135 2.80 5.72 18.15
CA SER A 135 2.60 4.72 19.22
C SER A 135 3.59 3.55 19.16
N GLY A 136 4.43 3.49 18.12
CA GLY A 136 5.44 2.49 17.94
C GLY A 136 6.75 2.78 18.68
N THR A 137 7.72 1.89 18.51
CA THR A 137 9.08 2.10 19.05
C THR A 137 10.11 2.26 17.93
N VAL A 138 11.25 2.89 18.25
CA VAL A 138 12.39 2.98 17.31
C VAL A 138 12.84 1.58 16.88
N GLN A 139 12.92 0.64 17.82
CA GLN A 139 13.28 -0.75 17.55
C GLN A 139 12.29 -1.41 16.59
N GLU A 140 10.99 -1.20 16.79
CA GLU A 140 9.95 -1.78 15.95
C GLU A 140 10.11 -1.39 14.48
N MET A 141 10.35 -0.10 14.20
CA MET A 141 10.56 0.36 12.82
C MET A 141 11.88 -0.15 12.24
N SER A 142 12.94 -0.19 13.05
CA SER A 142 14.24 -0.75 12.64
C SER A 142 14.11 -2.23 12.25
N GLU A 143 13.45 -3.03 13.09
CA GLU A 143 13.20 -4.44 12.84
C GLU A 143 12.30 -4.66 11.63
N TRP A 144 11.36 -3.76 11.35
CA TRP A 144 10.52 -3.86 10.15
C TRP A 144 11.34 -3.72 8.87
N VAL A 145 12.26 -2.75 8.84
CA VAL A 145 13.17 -2.54 7.70
C VAL A 145 14.10 -3.74 7.53
N GLU A 146 14.67 -4.25 8.63
CA GLU A 146 15.50 -5.45 8.63
C GLU A 146 14.73 -6.66 8.10
N TYR A 147 13.53 -6.90 8.62
CA TYR A 147 12.62 -7.95 8.18
C TYR A 147 12.34 -7.87 6.69
N MET A 148 12.14 -6.68 6.11
CA MET A 148 11.82 -6.54 4.70
C MET A 148 13.03 -6.62 3.77
N THR A 149 14.21 -6.17 4.19
CA THR A 149 15.32 -5.85 3.26
C THR A 149 16.63 -6.56 3.54
N PHE A 150 16.86 -7.09 4.74
CA PHE A 150 18.15 -7.69 5.08
C PHE A 150 18.33 -9.04 4.37
N ASP A 151 19.50 -9.26 3.78
CA ASP A 151 19.87 -10.43 2.98
C ASP A 151 20.78 -11.41 3.73
N GLY A 152 21.28 -11.02 4.91
CA GLY A 152 22.06 -11.87 5.81
C GLY A 152 21.22 -12.62 6.84
N GLU A 153 21.91 -13.35 7.71
CA GLU A 153 21.30 -14.11 8.81
C GLU A 153 21.02 -13.20 10.01
N SER A 154 19.76 -13.14 10.41
CA SER A 154 19.32 -12.45 11.63
C SER A 154 17.99 -13.04 12.10
N PRO A 155 17.57 -12.76 13.36
CA PRO A 155 16.25 -13.17 13.83
C PRO A 155 15.09 -12.67 12.94
N MET A 156 15.22 -11.47 12.35
CA MET A 156 14.17 -10.92 11.47
C MET A 156 14.20 -11.55 10.08
N THR A 157 15.37 -11.87 9.53
CA THR A 157 15.46 -12.64 8.28
C THR A 157 14.90 -14.05 8.46
N GLU A 158 15.26 -14.74 9.54
CA GLU A 158 14.74 -16.08 9.84
C GLU A 158 13.22 -16.05 10.00
N LEU A 159 12.68 -15.03 10.68
CA LEU A 159 11.23 -14.81 10.79
C LEU A 159 10.58 -14.59 9.42
N ARG A 160 11.22 -13.85 8.51
CA ARG A 160 10.70 -13.62 7.14
C ARG A 160 10.64 -14.93 6.36
N VAL A 161 11.72 -15.72 6.40
CA VAL A 161 11.84 -17.02 5.73
C VAL A 161 10.80 -18.00 6.27
N ASN A 162 10.63 -18.08 7.59
CA ASN A 162 9.62 -18.93 8.23
C ASN A 162 8.17 -18.55 7.84
N ASN A 163 7.95 -17.30 7.46
CA ASN A 163 6.66 -16.81 6.97
C ASN A 163 6.50 -16.98 5.45
N GLY A 164 7.45 -17.61 4.76
CA GLY A 164 7.34 -17.96 3.34
C GLY A 164 7.94 -16.93 2.36
N ARG A 165 8.85 -16.05 2.82
CA ARG A 165 9.54 -15.11 1.93
C ARG A 165 11.05 -15.04 2.08
#